data_AF-A0A836ULP2-F1
#
_entry.id   AF-A0A836ULP2-F1
#
_cell.length_a   1.000
_cell.length_b   1.000
_cell.length_c   1.000
_cell.angle_alpha   90.00
_cell.angle_beta   90.00
_cell.angle_gamma   90.00
#
_symmetry.space_group_name_H-M   'P 1'
#
loop_
_entity.id
_entity.type
_entity.pdbx_description
1 polymer ?
#
loop_
_entity_poly.entity_id
_entity_poly.type
_entity_poly.pdbx_seq_one_letter_code
_entity_poly.pdbx_strand_id
1 'polypeptide(L)'
;WLQQLLAAEIVPVVDARVEGAAAFAQETMQRFANPFLDHKLSDIAVYHEQKIETRLMPTYREYKQHFGQEPVLLSEILKPFL
;
A
#
# COMPACT_ATOMS: atom_id res chain seq x y z
N TRP A 1 -12.21 2.48 -1.46
CA TRP A 1 -11.28 1.36 -1.64
C TRP A 1 -9.86 1.70 -1.18
N LEU A 2 -9.09 2.56 -1.86
CA LEU A 2 -7.67 2.82 -1.50
C LEU A 2 -7.48 3.33 -0.06
N GLN A 3 -8.31 4.26 0.42
CA GLN A 3 -8.24 4.74 1.81
C GLN A 3 -8.50 3.62 2.83
N GLN A 4 -9.38 2.66 2.51
CA GLN A 4 -9.67 1.52 3.36
C GLN A 4 -8.49 0.54 3.37
N LEU A 5 -7.90 0.24 2.21
CA LEU A 5 -6.66 -0.54 2.11
C LEU A 5 -5.55 0.08 2.97
N LEU A 6 -5.37 1.40 2.87
CA LEU A 6 -4.37 2.10 3.68
C LEU A 6 -4.66 1.97 5.18
N ALA A 7 -5.88 2.32 5.62
CA ALA A 7 -6.22 2.38 7.04
C ALA A 7 -6.32 1.01 7.71
N ALA A 8 -6.79 -0.01 7.00
CA ALA A 8 -7.05 -1.33 7.56
C ALA A 8 -5.88 -2.30 7.43
N GLU A 9 -5.04 -2.17 6.39
CA GLU A 9 -4.07 -3.22 6.04
C GLU A 9 -2.63 -2.72 5.94
N ILE A 10 -2.39 -1.49 5.46
CA ILE A 10 -1.03 -0.97 5.31
C ILE A 10 -0.56 -0.22 6.56
N VAL A 11 -1.33 0.76 7.03
CA VAL A 11 -0.97 1.61 8.18
C VAL A 11 -0.73 0.78 9.45
N PRO A 12 -1.57 -0.20 9.83
CA PRO A 12 -1.32 -1.01 11.03
C PRO A 12 -0.01 -1.81 11.00
N VAL A 13 0.45 -2.20 9.81
CA VAL A 13 1.74 -2.89 9.63
C VAL A 13 2.91 -1.92 9.75
N VAL A 14 2.77 -0.72 9.20
CA VAL A 14 3.83 0.30 9.22
C VAL A 14 3.96 0.94 10.60
N ASP A 15 2.85 1.23 11.29
CA ASP A 15 2.84 1.80 12.65
C ASP A 15 3.52 0.88 13.69
N ALA A 16 3.64 -0.43 13.40
CA ALA A 16 4.41 -1.35 14.23
C ALA A 16 5.93 -1.09 14.20
N ARG A 17 6.42 -0.29 13.23
CA ARG A 17 7.85 -0.02 13.01
C ARG A 17 8.22 1.44 13.18
N VAL A 18 7.30 2.36 12.90
CA VAL A 18 7.56 3.80 12.91
C VAL A 18 6.34 4.57 13.41
N GLU A 19 6.58 5.70 14.06
CA GLU A 19 5.51 6.61 14.46
C GLU A 19 5.00 7.43 13.27
N GLY A 20 3.70 7.75 13.27
CA GLY A 20 3.11 8.72 12.34
C GLY A 20 2.73 8.18 10.96
N ALA A 21 2.60 6.86 10.78
CA ALA A 21 2.24 6.30 9.47
C ALA A 21 0.85 6.75 9.02
N ALA A 22 -0.12 6.87 9.94
CA ALA A 22 -1.46 7.37 9.64
C ALA A 22 -1.46 8.81 9.10
N ALA A 23 -0.70 9.71 9.74
CA ALA A 23 -0.58 11.10 9.30
C ALA A 23 0.11 11.17 7.93
N PHE A 24 1.19 10.41 7.74
CA PHE A 24 1.89 10.33 6.46
C PHE A 24 1.00 9.80 5.33
N ALA A 25 0.15 8.80 5.61
CA ALA A 25 -0.81 8.28 4.64
C ALA A 25 -1.83 9.35 4.23
N GLN A 26 -2.34 10.13 5.19
CA GLN A 26 -3.27 11.24 4.90
C GLN A 26 -2.61 12.31 4.02
N GLU A 27 -1.40 12.75 4.36
CA GLU A 27 -0.65 13.72 3.54
C GLU A 27 -0.36 13.18 2.13
N THR A 28 -0.04 11.89 2.01
CA THR A 28 0.20 11.26 0.72
C THR A 28 -1.04 11.29 -0.17
N MET A 29 -2.23 11.04 0.40
CA MET A 29 -3.50 11.17 -0.34
C MET A 29 -3.75 12.60 -0.81
N GLN A 30 -3.37 13.61 -0.02
CA GLN A 30 -3.46 15.02 -0.44
C GLN A 30 -2.50 15.31 -1.61
N ARG A 31 -1.29 14.75 -1.58
CA ARG A 31 -0.30 14.90 -2.69
C ARG A 31 -0.80 14.26 -3.97
N PHE A 32 -1.44 13.09 -3.89
CA PHE A 32 -2.06 12.45 -5.07
C PHE A 32 -3.20 13.26 -5.67
N ALA A 33 -3.89 14.08 -4.86
CA ALA A 33 -4.99 14.94 -5.31
C ALA A 33 -4.53 16.30 -5.89
N ASN A 34 -3.23 16.51 -6.09
CA ASN A 34 -2.69 17.77 -6.60
C ASN A 34 -3.14 18.03 -8.06
N PRO A 35 -3.92 19.09 -8.33
CA PRO A 35 -4.44 19.37 -9.67
C PRO A 35 -3.40 19.93 -10.65
N PHE A 36 -2.20 20.28 -10.15
CA PHE A 36 -1.11 20.85 -10.95
C PHE A 36 -0.11 19.79 -11.44
N LEU A 37 -0.33 18.51 -11.13
CA LEU A 37 0.51 17.40 -11.55
C LEU A 37 -0.30 16.38 -12.36
N ASP A 38 0.14 16.08 -13.57
CA ASP A 38 -0.41 15.00 -14.39
C ASP A 38 0.31 13.68 -14.07
N HIS A 39 -0.22 12.94 -13.10
CA HIS A 39 0.32 11.64 -12.68
C HIS A 39 -0.11 10.52 -13.64
N LYS A 40 0.63 10.36 -14.74
CA LYS A 40 0.34 9.30 -15.72
C LYS A 40 0.46 7.91 -15.13
N LEU A 41 -0.64 7.13 -15.19
CA LEU A 41 -0.65 5.75 -14.73
C LEU A 41 0.32 4.86 -15.51
N SER A 42 0.58 5.16 -16.79
CA SER A 42 1.61 4.48 -17.59
C SER A 42 2.99 4.59 -16.96
N ASP A 43 3.34 5.78 -16.49
CA ASP A 43 4.66 6.08 -15.93
C ASP A 43 4.78 5.45 -14.54
N ILE A 44 3.68 5.45 -13.78
CA ILE A 44 3.57 4.76 -12.50
C ILE A 44 3.67 3.23 -12.67
N ALA A 45 3.20 2.66 -13.78
CA ALA A 45 3.21 1.23 -14.04
C ALA A 45 4.56 0.66 -14.51
N VAL A 46 5.51 1.51 -14.92
CA VAL A 46 6.85 1.04 -15.37
C VAL A 46 7.51 0.21 -14.27
N TYR A 47 8.06 -0.96 -14.61
CA TYR A 47 8.63 -1.94 -13.65
C TYR A 47 7.61 -2.44 -12.61
N HIS A 48 6.39 -2.76 -13.05
CA HIS A 48 5.29 -3.16 -12.18
C HIS A 48 5.62 -4.37 -11.30
N GLU A 49 6.11 -5.46 -11.88
CA GLU A 49 6.41 -6.70 -11.13
C GLU A 49 7.46 -6.45 -10.04
N GLN A 50 8.51 -5.68 -10.35
CA GLN A 50 9.53 -5.31 -9.36
C GLN A 50 8.95 -4.43 -8.26
N LYS A 51 8.02 -3.53 -8.60
CA LYS A 51 7.31 -2.70 -7.62
C LYS A 51 6.42 -3.56 -6.71
N ILE A 52 5.78 -4.61 -7.23
CA ILE A 52 4.96 -5.51 -6.41
C ILE A 52 5.83 -6.25 -5.39
N GLU A 53 6.91 -6.91 -5.84
CA GLU A 53 7.79 -7.70 -4.96
C GLU A 53 8.46 -6.81 -3.90
N THR A 54 8.83 -5.59 -4.23
CA THR A 54 9.55 -4.70 -3.30
C THR A 54 8.66 -3.83 -2.43
N ARG A 55 7.42 -3.49 -2.84
CA ARG A 55 6.57 -2.52 -2.14
C ARG A 55 5.35 -3.14 -1.47
N LEU A 56 4.77 -4.20 -2.02
CA LEU A 56 3.52 -4.78 -1.51
C LEU A 56 3.72 -6.15 -0.85
N MET A 57 4.56 -7.03 -1.44
CA MET A 57 4.79 -8.35 -0.86
C MET A 57 5.35 -8.34 0.56
N PRO A 58 6.27 -7.43 0.95
CA PRO A 58 6.75 -7.34 2.32
C PRO A 58 5.60 -7.02 3.30
N THR A 59 4.79 -6.01 2.98
CA THR A 59 3.63 -5.61 3.80
C THR A 59 2.60 -6.74 3.91
N TYR A 60 2.33 -7.47 2.82
CA TYR A 60 1.45 -8.64 2.83
C TYR A 60 1.94 -9.73 3.80
N ARG A 61 3.23 -10.08 3.70
CA ARG A 61 3.86 -11.11 4.55
C ARG A 61 3.86 -10.66 6.02
N GLU A 62 4.22 -9.41 6.29
CA GLU A 62 4.23 -8.81 7.63
C GLU A 62 2.81 -8.76 8.23
N TYR A 63 1.78 -8.40 7.46
CA TYR A 63 0.40 -8.42 7.92
C TYR A 63 -0.02 -9.82 8.38
N LYS A 64 0.26 -10.86 7.58
CA LYS A 64 -0.04 -12.24 7.95
C LYS A 64 0.67 -12.66 9.24
N GLN A 65 1.91 -12.24 9.43
CA GLN A 65 2.69 -12.54 10.63
C GLN A 65 2.11 -11.86 11.88
N HIS A 66 1.68 -10.60 11.77
CA HIS A 66 1.19 -9.82 12.92
C HIS A 66 -0.25 -10.16 13.31
N PHE A 67 -1.12 -10.41 12.32
CA PHE A 67 -2.56 -10.53 12.54
C PHE A 67 -3.09 -11.96 12.37
N GLY A 68 -2.26 -12.90 11.90
CA GLY A 68 -2.63 -14.31 11.76
C GLY A 68 -3.68 -14.59 10.68
N GLN A 69 -3.99 -13.62 9.83
CA GLN A 69 -4.98 -13.70 8.75
C GLN A 69 -4.50 -13.00 7.49
N GLU A 70 -5.11 -13.29 6.35
CA GLU A 70 -4.77 -12.60 5.11
C GLU A 70 -5.40 -11.21 5.03
N PRO A 71 -4.67 -10.20 4.53
CA PRO A 71 -5.23 -8.89 4.25
C PRO A 71 -6.11 -8.96 3.00
N VAL A 72 -7.41 -8.69 3.14
CA VAL A 72 -8.42 -8.93 2.10
C VAL A 72 -8.15 -8.12 0.84
N LEU A 73 -7.93 -6.81 0.97
CA LEU A 73 -7.78 -5.90 -0.16
C LEU A 73 -6.40 -6.03 -0.82
N LEU A 74 -5.34 -6.28 -0.06
CA LEU A 74 -4.04 -6.65 -0.60
C LEU A 74 -4.10 -7.99 -1.34
N SER A 75 -4.79 -9.01 -0.79
CA SER A 75 -4.94 -10.31 -1.47
C SER A 75 -5.65 -10.19 -2.82
N GLU A 76 -6.65 -9.31 -2.94
CA GLU A 76 -7.35 -9.06 -4.22
C GLU A 76 -6.39 -8.60 -5.32
N ILE A 77 -5.48 -7.66 -5.02
CA ILE A 77 -4.53 -7.12 -6.02
C ILE A 77 -3.29 -7.99 -6.20
N LEU A 78 -2.90 -8.75 -5.18
CA LEU A 78 -1.73 -9.61 -5.22
C LEU A 78 -2.01 -10.99 -5.80
N LYS A 79 -3.27 -11.34 -6.07
CA LYS A 79 -3.68 -12.64 -6.61
C LYS A 79 -2.82 -13.16 -7.79
N PRO A 80 -2.34 -12.33 -8.75
CA PRO A 80 -1.44 -12.81 -9.82
C PRO A 80 -0.02 -13.15 -9.37
N PHE A 81 0.36 -12.77 -8.15
CA PHE A 81 1.72 -12.85 -7.58
C PHE A 81 1.81 -13.76 -6.34
N LEU A 82 0.68 -14.32 -5.88
CA LEU A 82 0.58 -15.32 -4.81
C LEU A 82 0.62 -16.73 -5.39
#